data_AF-A0A2V8DER4-F1
#
_entry.id   AF-A0A2V8DER4-F1
#
_cell.length_a   1.000
_cell.length_b   1.000
_cell.length_c   1.000
_cell.angle_alpha   90.00
_cell.angle_beta   90.00
_cell.angle_gamma   90.00
#
_symmetry.space_group_name_H-M   'P 1'
#
loop_
_entity.id
_entity.type
_entity.pdbx_description
1 polymer ?
#
loop_
_entity_poly.entity_id
_entity_poly.type
_entity_poly.pdbx_seq_one_letter_code
_entity_poly.pdbx_strand_id
1 'polypeptide(L)' 'ERILIEADSFNPPNNPSEPPAAISNLAQFYAAVERLRLDVDQIVPIHGRLVTLDDARKAIETYEKTQEWKK' A
#
# COMPACT_ATOMS: atom_id res chain seq x y z
N GLU A 1 5.15 18.15 8.75
CA GLU A 1 4.69 16.76 8.55
C GLU A 1 4.61 16.45 7.07
N ARG A 2 4.86 15.20 6.67
CA ARG A 2 4.80 14.70 5.28
C ARG A 2 3.77 13.58 5.18
N ILE A 3 2.50 13.96 5.18
CA ILE A 3 1.35 13.03 5.24
C ILE A 3 0.61 13.07 3.91
N LEU A 4 0.36 11.90 3.34
CA LEU A 4 -0.46 11.72 2.15
C LEU A 4 -1.83 11.15 2.53
N ILE A 5 -2.89 11.83 2.11
CA ILE A 5 -4.29 11.38 2.27
C ILE A 5 -4.76 10.88 0.91
N GLU A 6 -5.30 9.67 0.87
CA GLU A 6 -5.60 8.97 -0.38
C GLU A 6 -7.01 8.37 -0.37
N ALA A 7 -7.59 8.16 -1.56
CA ALA A 7 -8.98 7.75 -1.72
C ALA A 7 -9.11 6.26 -2.08
N ASP A 8 -8.87 5.38 -1.10
CA ASP A 8 -9.13 3.92 -1.14
C ASP A 8 -8.19 3.09 -2.05
N SER A 9 -6.99 3.58 -2.31
CA SER A 9 -5.90 2.85 -2.97
C SER A 9 -5.22 1.88 -2.01
N PHE A 10 -5.23 2.17 -0.70
CA PHE A 10 -4.73 1.29 0.35
C PHE A 10 -5.80 1.04 1.41
N ASN A 11 -6.29 -0.19 1.48
CA ASN A 11 -7.13 -0.63 2.59
C ASN A 11 -6.41 -1.72 3.40
N PRO A 12 -5.80 -1.37 4.56
CA PRO A 12 -5.03 -2.31 5.35
C PRO A 12 -5.92 -3.47 5.80
N PRO A 13 -5.43 -4.71 5.70
CA PRO A 13 -6.19 -5.88 6.13
C PRO A 13 -6.35 -5.87 7.65
N ASN A 14 -7.49 -6.38 8.14
CA ASN A 14 -7.72 -6.56 9.58
C ASN A 14 -6.68 -7.51 10.21
N ASN A 15 -6.24 -8.50 9.43
CA ASN A 15 -5.17 -9.42 9.79
C ASN A 15 -3.90 -9.10 8.98
N PRO A 16 -2.76 -8.74 9.60
CA PRO A 16 -1.52 -8.44 8.89
C PRO A 16 -0.97 -9.60 8.05
N SER A 17 -1.40 -10.84 8.31
CA SER A 17 -1.01 -12.03 7.54
C SER A 17 -1.80 -12.19 6.23
N GLU A 18 -2.85 -11.40 6.02
CA GLU A 18 -3.64 -11.40 4.80
C GLU A 18 -3.19 -10.26 3.87
N PRO A 19 -3.30 -10.40 2.54
CA PRO A 19 -3.01 -9.29 1.64
C PRO A 19 -4.10 -8.20 1.75
N PRO A 20 -3.75 -6.92 1.56
CA PRO A 20 -4.73 -5.83 1.42
C PRO A 20 -5.73 -6.11 0.30
N ALA A 21 -6.96 -5.64 0.48
CA ALA A 21 -7.92 -5.58 -0.61
C ALA A 21 -7.43 -4.61 -1.71
N ALA A 22 -7.84 -4.84 -2.96
CA ALA A 22 -7.53 -3.97 -4.10
C ALA A 22 -6.03 -3.67 -4.31
N ILE A 23 -5.16 -4.65 -4.11
CA ILE A 23 -3.69 -4.52 -4.23
C ILE A 23 -3.20 -3.92 -5.57
N SER A 24 -3.95 -4.08 -6.66
CA SER A 24 -3.64 -3.46 -7.95
C SER A 24 -3.72 -1.92 -7.88
N ASN A 25 -4.67 -1.37 -7.12
CA ASN A 25 -4.80 0.06 -6.89
C ASN A 25 -3.65 0.55 -6.00
N LEU A 26 -3.28 -0.22 -4.97
CA LEU A 26 -2.13 0.06 -4.12
C LEU A 26 -0.82 0.15 -4.91
N ALA A 27 -0.59 -0.80 -5.82
CA ALA A 27 0.60 -0.80 -6.68
C ALA A 27 0.63 0.42 -7.62
N GLN A 28 -0.51 0.79 -8.22
CA GLN A 28 -0.63 2.00 -9.04
C GLN A 28 -0.36 3.28 -8.23
N PHE A 29 -0.90 3.35 -7.02
CA PHE A 29 -0.66 4.45 -6.09
C PHE A 29 0.83 4.57 -5.72
N TYR A 30 1.47 3.46 -5.33
CA TYR A 30 2.89 3.45 -4.99
C TYR A 30 3.75 3.89 -6.18
N ALA A 31 3.46 3.37 -7.37
CA ALA A 31 4.14 3.80 -8.60
C ALA A 31 3.95 5.29 -8.90
N ALA A 32 2.77 5.87 -8.60
CA ALA A 32 2.53 7.29 -8.75
C ALA A 32 3.35 8.14 -7.76
N VAL A 33 3.44 7.70 -6.49
CA VAL A 33 4.28 8.34 -5.46
C VAL A 33 5.75 8.37 -5.91
N GLU A 34 6.28 7.25 -6.42
CA GLU A 34 7.65 7.16 -6.94
C GLU A 34 7.86 8.04 -8.18
N ARG A 35 6.95 7.94 -9.16
CA ARG A 35 7.03 8.70 -10.42
C ARG A 35 7.04 10.21 -10.19
N LEU A 36 6.25 10.67 -9.22
CA LEU A 36 6.16 12.09 -8.85
C LEU A 36 7.23 12.52 -7.85
N ARG A 37 8.04 11.58 -7.34
CA ARG A 37 9.09 11.81 -6.34
C ARG A 37 8.55 12.53 -5.09
N LEU A 38 7.38 12.09 -4.61
CA LEU A 38 6.81 12.64 -3.40
C LEU A 38 7.61 12.14 -2.19
N ASP A 39 8.00 13.07 -1.33
CA ASP A 39 8.65 12.78 -0.05
C ASP A 39 7.54 12.48 0.98
N VAL A 40 7.22 11.21 1.19
CA VAL A 40 6.07 10.75 1.99
C VAL A 40 6.54 9.80 3.09
N ASP A 41 6.28 10.17 4.34
CA ASP A 41 6.61 9.33 5.50
C ASP A 41 5.44 8.38 5.85
N GLN A 42 4.21 8.89 5.76
CA GLN A 42 3.01 8.17 6.19
C GLN A 42 1.84 8.33 5.22
N ILE A 43 1.02 7.28 5.16
CA ILE A 43 -0.22 7.20 4.39
C ILE A 43 -1.38 7.13 5.38
N VAL A 44 -2.35 8.03 5.22
CA VAL A 44 -3.63 8.00 5.93
C VAL A 44 -4.67 7.39 5.00
N PRO A 45 -5.02 6.10 5.17
CA PRO A 45 -6.11 5.50 4.42
C PRO A 45 -7.47 5.96 4.97
N ILE A 46 -8.49 5.96 4.12
CA ILE A 46 -9.89 6.25 4.53
C ILE A 46 -10.46 5.10 5.39
N HIS A 47 -9.94 3.89 5.23
CA HIS A 47 -10.32 2.71 6.00
C HIS A 47 -9.11 2.17 6.77
N GLY A 48 -9.32 1.77 8.02
CA GLY A 48 -8.28 1.13 8.85
C GLY A 48 -7.33 2.12 9.54
N ARG A 49 -6.05 1.76 9.62
CA ARG A 49 -5.04 2.46 10.45
C ARG A 49 -4.03 3.23 9.62
N LEU A 50 -3.45 4.28 10.22
CA LEU A 50 -2.27 4.97 9.69
C LEU A 50 -1.12 3.97 9.46
N VAL A 51 -0.45 4.06 8.33
CA VAL A 51 0.70 3.21 7.98
C VAL A 51 1.85 4.04 7.40
N THR A 52 3.04 3.43 7.32
CA THR A 52 4.19 4.02 6.62
C THR A 52 4.13 3.72 5.12
N LEU A 53 4.82 4.50 4.30
CA LEU A 53 5.01 4.17 2.88
C LEU A 53 5.72 2.82 2.69
N ASP A 54 6.58 2.43 3.63
CA ASP A 54 7.30 1.15 3.62
C ASP A 54 6.37 -0.05 3.87
N ASP A 55 5.32 0.12 4.70
CA ASP A 55 4.29 -0.91 4.90
C ASP A 55 3.54 -1.20 3.60
N ALA A 56 3.21 -0.14 2.83
CA ALA A 56 2.56 -0.28 1.52
C ALA A 56 3.45 -1.05 0.54
N ARG A 57 4.75 -0.71 0.46
CA ARG A 57 5.73 -1.43 -0.37
C ARG A 57 5.79 -2.92 -0.02
N LYS A 58 5.94 -3.25 1.26
CA LYS A 58 5.98 -4.64 1.75
C LYS A 58 4.71 -5.42 1.43
N ALA A 59 3.56 -4.76 1.47
CA ALA A 59 2.30 -5.40 1.13
C ALA A 59 2.23 -5.77 -0.36
N ILE A 60 2.69 -4.89 -1.25
CA ILE A 60 2.80 -5.16 -2.70
C ILE A 60 3.74 -6.36 -2.93
N GLU A 61 4.94 -6.33 -2.36
CA GLU A 61 5.95 -7.41 -2.52
C GLU A 61 5.45 -8.76 -2.01
N THR A 62 4.76 -8.77 -0.86
CA THR A 62 4.17 -9.99 -0.29
C THR A 62 3.11 -10.58 -1.22
N TYR A 63 2.29 -9.73 -1.82
CA TYR A 63 1.26 -10.17 -2.76
C TYR A 63 1.87 -10.75 -4.03
N GLU A 64 2.86 -10.08 -4.63
CA GLU A 64 3.55 -10.57 -5.84
C GLU A 64 4.16 -11.97 -5.62
N LYS A 65 4.90 -12.15 -4.52
CA LYS A 65 5.46 -13.46 -4.13
C LYS A 65 4.38 -14.53 -3.93
N THR A 66 3.24 -14.15 -3.34
CA THR A 66 2.11 -15.06 -3.15
C THR A 66 1.48 -15.48 -4.48
N GLN A 67 1.47 -14.60 -5.49
CA GLN A 67 0.99 -14.94 -6.83
C GLN A 67 1.98 -15.83 -7.59
N GLU A 68 3.28 -15.61 -7.43
CA GLU A 68 4.32 -16.45 -8.02
C GLU A 68 4.23 -17.90 -7.53
N TRP A 69 4.01 -18.11 -6.23
CA TRP A 69 3.86 -19.46 -5.65
C TRP A 69 2.60 -20.20 -6.12
N LYS A 70 1.59 -19.49 -6.65
CA LYS A 70 0.35 -20.07 -7.17
C LYS A 70 0.41 -20.46 -8.65
N LYS A 71 1.50 -20.13 -9.36
CA LYS A 71 1.74 -20.52 -10.76
C LYS A 71 2.42 -21.88 -10.84
#